data_AF-A0A8T6QDZ4-F1
#
_entry.id   AF-A0A8T6QDZ4-F1
#
_cell.length_a   1.000
_cell.length_b   1.000
_cell.length_c   1.000
_cell.angle_alpha   90.00
_cell.angle_beta   90.00
_cell.angle_gamma   90.00
#
_symmetry.space_group_name_H-M   'P 1'
#
loop_
_entity.id
_entity.type
_entity.pdbx_description
1 polymer ?
#
loop_
_entity_poly.entity_id
_entity_poly.type
_entity_poly.pdbx_seq_one_letter_code
_entity_poly.pdbx_strand_id
1 'polypeptide(L)'
;MESIINHISVLNPQRILKEIEDVLNYLTNTLSLKPSRQVTLRFLIHCCCMVERIVINRKPLQMALENRLDLDARAFSVIKSSFLPIEEAYAIRLSDAEYFYIYELLYS
;
A
#
# COMPACT_ATOMS: atom_id res chain seq x y z
N MET A 1 20.76 -21.92 5.58
CA MET A 1 20.53 -20.89 6.62
C MET A 1 19.84 -19.66 6.03
N GLU A 2 20.24 -19.17 4.86
CA GLU A 2 19.56 -18.08 4.12
C GLU A 2 18.05 -18.31 3.88
N SER A 3 17.63 -19.54 3.55
CA SER A 3 16.19 -19.84 3.36
C SER A 3 15.38 -19.59 4.63
N ILE A 4 15.86 -20.00 5.81
CA ILE A 4 15.17 -19.78 7.07
C ILE A 4 15.14 -18.28 7.42
N ILE A 5 16.25 -17.56 7.22
CA ILE A 5 16.31 -16.11 7.45
C ILE A 5 15.36 -15.36 6.50
N ASN A 6 15.26 -15.76 5.23
CA ASN A 6 14.28 -15.21 4.30
C ASN A 6 12.83 -15.50 4.75
N HIS A 7 12.56 -16.65 5.37
CA HIS A 7 11.24 -16.98 5.90
C HIS A 7 10.94 -16.36 7.28
N ILE A 8 11.96 -15.89 8.02
CA ILE A 8 11.82 -15.29 9.36
C ILE A 8 11.99 -13.76 9.34
N SER A 9 12.64 -13.19 8.31
CA SER A 9 12.74 -11.74 8.13
C SER A 9 11.35 -11.14 8.00
N VAL A 10 11.05 -10.17 8.87
CA VAL A 10 9.82 -9.37 8.80
C VAL A 10 9.64 -8.78 7.40
N LEU A 11 10.74 -8.40 6.73
CA LEU A 11 10.75 -7.92 5.35
C LEU A 11 11.32 -8.99 4.40
N ASN A 12 10.45 -9.87 3.89
CA ASN A 12 10.77 -10.73 2.76
C ASN A 12 10.20 -10.12 1.47
N PRO A 13 11.02 -9.78 0.45
CA PRO A 13 10.57 -9.14 -0.78
C PRO A 13 9.52 -9.91 -1.59
N GLN A 14 9.57 -11.24 -1.57
CA GLN A 14 8.57 -12.08 -2.27
C GLN A 14 7.25 -12.08 -1.51
N ARG A 15 7.31 -12.16 -0.18
CA ARG A 15 6.12 -12.13 0.68
C ARG A 15 5.39 -10.80 0.56
N ILE A 16 6.10 -9.68 0.71
CA ILE A 16 5.48 -8.35 0.61
C ILE A 16 4.88 -8.12 -0.77
N LEU A 17 5.58 -8.48 -1.85
CA LEU A 17 5.05 -8.34 -3.20
C LEU A 17 3.72 -9.11 -3.33
N LYS A 18 3.68 -10.35 -2.83
CA LYS A 18 2.48 -11.18 -2.87
C LYS A 18 1.32 -10.58 -2.07
N GLU A 19 1.58 -10.09 -0.87
CA GLU A 19 0.56 -9.45 -0.02
C GLU A 19 0.04 -8.15 -0.67
N ILE A 20 0.92 -7.35 -1.31
CA ILE A 20 0.53 -6.14 -2.04
C ILE A 20 -0.25 -6.48 -3.32
N GLU A 21 0.08 -7.57 -4.03
CA GLU A 21 -0.75 -8.07 -5.14
C GLU A 21 -2.15 -8.46 -4.67
N ASP A 22 -2.26 -9.10 -3.51
CA ASP A 22 -3.55 -9.48 -2.93
C ASP A 22 -4.38 -8.24 -2.54
N VAL A 23 -3.74 -7.19 -2.02
CA VAL A 23 -4.36 -5.87 -1.80
C VAL A 23 -4.85 -5.27 -3.11
N LEU A 24 -4.03 -5.25 -4.17
CA LEU A 24 -4.43 -4.72 -5.47
C LEU A 24 -5.61 -5.50 -6.07
N ASN A 25 -5.61 -6.82 -5.96
CA ASN A 25 -6.71 -7.66 -6.43
C ASN A 25 -8.00 -7.36 -5.67
N TYR A 26 -7.92 -7.18 -4.34
CA TYR A 26 -9.08 -6.78 -3.55
C TYR A 26 -9.62 -5.40 -3.96
N LEU A 27 -8.73 -4.42 -4.16
CA LEU A 27 -9.10 -3.06 -4.57
C LEU A 27 -9.75 -3.04 -5.95
N THR A 28 -9.14 -3.70 -6.93
CA THR A 28 -9.66 -3.71 -8.31
C THR A 28 -11.03 -4.38 -8.39
N ASN A 29 -11.26 -5.45 -7.62
CA ASN A 29 -12.58 -6.08 -7.54
C ASN A 29 -13.60 -5.21 -6.80
N THR A 30 -13.25 -4.67 -5.63
CA THR A 30 -14.18 -3.93 -4.76
C THR A 30 -14.59 -2.58 -5.34
N LEU A 31 -13.65 -1.91 -6.02
CA LEU A 31 -13.84 -0.59 -6.63
C LEU A 31 -14.11 -0.68 -8.14
N SER A 32 -14.18 -1.89 -8.70
CA SER A 32 -14.37 -2.13 -10.15
C SER A 32 -13.34 -1.40 -11.04
N LEU A 33 -12.10 -1.30 -10.55
CA LEU A 33 -11.01 -0.63 -11.27
C LEU A 33 -10.37 -1.57 -12.30
N LYS A 34 -9.92 -0.99 -13.41
CA LYS A 34 -9.14 -1.68 -14.46
C LYS A 34 -7.84 -0.92 -14.72
N PRO A 35 -6.88 -0.92 -13.76
CA PRO A 35 -5.65 -0.17 -13.92
C PRO A 35 -4.86 -0.67 -15.14
N SER A 36 -4.20 0.25 -15.83
CA SER A 36 -3.27 -0.11 -16.90
C SER A 36 -2.07 -0.87 -16.32
N ARG A 37 -1.33 -1.61 -17.16
CA ARG A 37 -0.09 -2.28 -16.74
C ARG A 37 0.91 -1.32 -16.08
N GLN A 38 0.97 -0.07 -16.56
CA GLN A 38 1.85 0.95 -15.99
C GLN A 38 1.40 1.36 -14.59
N VAL A 39 0.10 1.57 -14.37
CA VAL A 39 -0.47 1.89 -13.06
C VAL A 39 -0.25 0.73 -12.09
N THR A 40 -0.53 -0.51 -12.51
CA THR A 40 -0.26 -1.71 -11.73
C THR A 40 1.19 -1.78 -11.27
N LEU A 41 2.16 -1.61 -12.18
CA LEU A 41 3.59 -1.65 -11.82
C LEU A 41 3.96 -0.53 -10.83
N ARG A 42 3.48 0.70 -11.06
CA ARG A 42 3.73 1.82 -10.15
C ARG A 42 3.14 1.58 -8.76
N PHE A 43 1.92 1.03 -8.68
CA PHE A 43 1.28 0.67 -7.43
C PHE A 43 2.10 -0.36 -6.66
N LEU A 44 2.49 -1.47 -7.30
CA LEU A 44 3.25 -2.54 -6.65
C LEU A 44 4.60 -2.02 -6.12
N ILE A 45 5.34 -1.28 -6.95
CA ILE A 45 6.64 -0.71 -6.56
C ILE A 45 6.46 0.27 -5.40
N HIS A 46 5.51 1.20 -5.51
CA HIS A 46 5.28 2.21 -4.48
C HIS A 46 4.93 1.58 -3.13
N CYS A 47 3.99 0.64 -3.12
CA CYS A 47 3.52 0.03 -1.88
C CYS A 47 4.60 -0.83 -1.21
N CYS A 48 5.38 -1.61 -1.99
CA CYS A 48 6.51 -2.37 -1.46
C CYS A 48 7.56 -1.44 -0.83
N CYS A 49 7.97 -0.38 -1.54
CA CYS A 49 8.94 0.59 -1.02
C CYS A 49 8.39 1.40 0.17
N MET A 50 7.08 1.68 0.21
CA MET A 50 6.42 2.36 1.31
C MET A 50 6.49 1.54 2.60
N VAL A 51 6.09 0.28 2.57
CA VAL A 51 6.16 -0.62 3.73
C VAL A 51 7.61 -0.79 4.17
N GLU A 52 8.55 -1.06 3.26
CA GLU A 52 9.97 -1.16 3.58
C GLU A 52 10.49 0.12 4.26
N ARG A 53 10.18 1.30 3.72
CA ARG A 53 10.57 2.58 4.29
C ARG A 53 10.02 2.76 5.70
N ILE A 54 8.76 2.41 5.95
CA ILE A 54 8.13 2.60 7.27
C ILE A 54 8.68 1.59 8.27
N VAL A 55 8.86 0.32 7.88
CA VAL A 55 9.43 -0.71 8.76
C VAL A 55 10.88 -0.37 9.16
N ILE A 56 11.74 -0.02 8.19
CA ILE A 56 13.16 0.22 8.44
C ILE A 56 13.39 1.58 9.09
N ASN A 57 12.83 2.63 8.51
CA ASN A 57 13.18 3.99 8.88
C ASN A 57 12.18 4.64 9.85
N ARG A 58 11.03 4.01 10.11
CA ARG A 58 9.91 4.58 10.88
C ARG A 58 9.47 5.95 10.35
N LYS A 59 9.52 6.12 9.02
CA LYS A 59 9.25 7.37 8.31
C LYS A 59 8.06 7.20 7.35
N PRO A 60 6.81 7.23 7.86
CA PRO A 60 5.66 7.44 7.00
C PRO A 60 5.74 8.85 6.39
N LEU A 61 5.18 9.02 5.19
CA LEU A 61 5.01 10.34 4.58
C LEU A 61 4.17 11.22 5.51
N GLN A 62 4.51 12.50 5.59
CA GLN A 62 3.71 13.48 6.31
C GLN A 62 3.32 14.58 5.32
N MET A 63 2.03 14.85 5.22
CA MET A 63 1.50 15.93 4.42
C MET A 63 0.20 16.42 5.07
N ALA A 64 0.01 17.74 5.15
CA ALA A 64 -1.28 18.30 5.48
C ALA A 64 -2.23 18.04 4.29
N LEU A 65 -3.34 17.34 4.51
CA LEU A 65 -4.38 17.12 3.50
C LEU A 65 -5.28 18.35 3.28
N GLU A 66 -4.87 19.52 3.76
CA GLU A 66 -5.66 20.74 3.68
C GLU A 66 -6.01 21.07 2.21
N ASN A 67 -7.32 21.17 1.93
CA ASN A 67 -7.93 21.55 0.65
C ASN A 67 -8.13 20.45 -0.43
N ARG A 68 -8.17 19.16 -0.09
CA ARG A 68 -8.53 18.09 -1.06
C ARG A 68 -10.03 17.76 -0.99
N LEU A 69 -10.86 18.65 -1.52
CA LEU A 69 -12.34 18.62 -1.40
C LEU A 69 -13.07 17.58 -2.27
N ASP A 70 -12.38 16.90 -3.20
CA ASP A 70 -13.02 16.06 -4.23
C ASP A 70 -12.63 14.57 -4.17
N LEU A 71 -12.13 14.08 -3.04
CA LEU A 71 -11.84 12.65 -2.88
C LEU A 71 -13.14 11.85 -2.75
N ASP A 72 -13.25 10.75 -3.51
CA ASP A 72 -14.32 9.77 -3.27
C ASP A 72 -14.08 9.10 -1.90
N ALA A 73 -14.90 9.49 -0.93
CA ALA A 73 -14.82 9.02 0.44
C ALA A 73 -15.00 7.48 0.56
N ARG A 74 -15.81 6.87 -0.32
CA ARG A 74 -15.97 5.42 -0.35
C ARG A 74 -14.69 4.77 -0.84
N ALA A 75 -14.14 5.23 -1.96
CA ALA A 75 -12.89 4.70 -2.50
C ALA A 75 -11.75 4.82 -1.48
N PHE A 76 -11.63 5.99 -0.83
CA PHE A 76 -10.62 6.23 0.18
C PHE A 76 -10.78 5.33 1.41
N SER A 77 -12.01 5.12 1.88
CA SER A 77 -12.30 4.19 2.98
C SER A 77 -11.94 2.74 2.62
N VAL A 78 -12.24 2.30 1.40
CA VAL A 78 -11.88 0.95 0.92
C VAL A 78 -10.36 0.79 0.86
N ILE A 79 -9.63 1.78 0.33
CA ILE A 79 -8.16 1.82 0.33
C ILE A 79 -7.61 1.69 1.75
N LYS A 80 -8.10 2.50 2.71
CA LYS A 80 -7.64 2.39 4.10
C LYS A 80 -7.85 0.99 4.67
N SER A 81 -9.04 0.43 4.49
CA SER A 81 -9.36 -0.90 5.03
C SER A 81 -8.54 -2.03 4.40
N SER A 82 -8.19 -1.94 3.11
CA SER A 82 -7.45 -2.99 2.43
C SER A 82 -5.99 -3.12 2.89
N PHE A 83 -5.44 -2.07 3.50
CA PHE A 83 -4.06 -2.07 4.01
C PHE A 83 -3.97 -2.44 5.50
N LEU A 84 -5.08 -2.62 6.22
CA LEU A 84 -5.04 -3.06 7.63
C LEU A 84 -4.25 -4.37 7.83
N PRO A 85 -4.40 -5.42 6.98
CA PRO A 85 -3.59 -6.63 7.11
C PRO A 85 -2.09 -6.37 6.94
N ILE A 86 -1.70 -5.39 6.11
CA ILE A 86 -0.31 -4.98 5.93
C ILE A 86 0.19 -4.24 7.18
N GLU A 87 -0.59 -3.29 7.71
CA GLU A 87 -0.25 -2.59 8.95
C GLU A 87 -0.02 -3.57 10.11
N GLU A 88 -0.88 -4.59 10.23
CA GLU A 88 -0.78 -5.63 11.24
C GLU A 88 0.42 -6.56 11.00
N ALA A 89 0.60 -7.08 9.78
CA ALA A 89 1.65 -8.04 9.46
C ALA A 89 3.07 -7.47 9.66
N TYR A 90 3.25 -6.16 9.41
CA TYR A 90 4.55 -5.48 9.51
C TYR A 90 4.68 -4.59 10.74
N ALA A 91 3.66 -4.55 11.61
CA ALA A 91 3.60 -3.68 12.79
C ALA A 91 3.89 -2.19 12.47
N ILE A 92 3.29 -1.69 11.38
CA ILE A 92 3.42 -0.30 10.92
C ILE A 92 2.09 0.44 10.94
N ARG A 93 2.15 1.77 10.77
CA ARG A 93 0.98 2.62 10.50
C ARG A 93 1.27 3.48 9.28
N LEU A 94 0.38 3.42 8.31
CA LEU A 94 0.35 4.31 7.16
C LEU A 94 -0.30 5.63 7.61
N SER A 95 0.25 6.74 7.14
CA SER A 95 -0.38 8.04 7.33
C SER A 95 -1.44 8.29 6.27
N ASP A 96 -2.28 9.29 6.50
CA ASP A 96 -3.23 9.78 5.50
C ASP A 96 -2.55 10.20 4.18
N ALA A 97 -1.30 10.65 4.22
CA ALA A 97 -0.53 10.99 3.03
C ALA A 97 -0.20 9.75 2.18
N GLU A 98 0.11 8.61 2.81
CA GLU A 98 0.34 7.34 2.08
C GLU A 98 -0.94 6.89 1.36
N TYR A 99 -2.07 6.90 2.08
CA TYR A 99 -3.36 6.54 1.51
C TYR A 99 -3.77 7.46 0.36
N PHE A 100 -3.44 8.75 0.46
CA PHE A 100 -3.66 9.71 -0.62
C PHE A 100 -2.81 9.39 -1.85
N TYR A 101 -1.51 9.09 -1.70
CA TYR A 101 -0.68 8.68 -2.83
C TYR A 101 -1.19 7.42 -3.50
N ILE A 102 -1.68 6.46 -2.72
CA ILE A 102 -2.30 5.24 -3.26
C ILE A 102 -3.56 5.58 -4.06
N TYR A 103 -4.43 6.46 -3.54
CA TYR A 103 -5.60 6.94 -4.27
C TYR A 103 -5.20 7.59 -5.60
N GLU A 104 -4.26 8.53 -5.57
CA GLU A 104 -3.79 9.21 -6.79
C GLU A 104 -3.23 8.22 -7.80
N LEU A 105 -2.47 7.20 -7.38
CA LEU A 105 -1.97 6.16 -8.28
C LEU A 105 -3.07 5.41 -9.01
N LEU A 106 -4.22 5.18 -8.35
CA LEU A 106 -5.32 4.38 -8.88
C LEU A 106 -6.30 5.18 -9.74
N TYR A 107 -6.44 6.50 -9.47
CA TYR A 107 -7.44 7.36 -10.09
C TYR A 107 -6.88 8.45 -11.02
N SER A 108 -5.55 8.61 -11.11
CA SER A 108 -4.89 9.55 -12.04
C SER A 108 -4.53 8.94 -13.39
#